data_AF-A0A7W8VAS9-F1
#
_entry.id   AF-A0A7W8VAS9-F1
#
_cell.length_a   1.000
_cell.length_b   1.000
_cell.length_c   1.000
_cell.angle_alpha   90.00
_cell.angle_beta   90.00
_cell.angle_gamma   90.00
#
_symmetry.space_group_name_H-M   'P 1'
#
loop_
_entity.id
_entity.type
_entity.pdbx_description
1 polymer ?
#
loop_
_entity_poly.entity_id
_entity_poly.type
_entity_poly.pdbx_seq_one_letter_code
_entity_poly.pdbx_strand_id
1 'polypeptide(L)'
;MFNRVLVACPDAPRRMVIEQLRSYPAAKAEIPELAKIKRVFVKASARVNYCAEDSHQPTGERERRMRGFRDPDRTQAFLSSLAPIRQHFALKRHLLRASVYREQLAARFTGWHRFTGPTQDPSNF
;
A
#
# COMPACT_ATOMS: atom_id res chain seq x y z
N MET A 1 -1.70 9.04 9.77
CA MET A 1 -1.13 8.05 8.84
C MET A 1 0.41 8.03 8.86
N PHE A 2 1.10 9.18 8.96
CA PHE A 2 2.58 9.25 8.93
C PHE A 2 3.31 8.61 10.13
N ASN A 3 2.80 8.73 11.36
CA ASN A 3 3.45 8.14 12.55
C ASN A 3 3.61 6.61 12.45
N ARG A 4 2.67 5.93 11.78
CA ARG A 4 2.71 4.47 11.59
C ARG A 4 3.87 4.04 10.67
N VAL A 5 4.26 4.89 9.72
CA VAL A 5 5.38 4.62 8.79
C VAL A 5 6.71 4.85 9.50
N LEU A 6 6.79 5.85 10.39
CA LEU A 6 7.99 6.11 11.19
C LEU A 6 8.27 5.01 12.22
N VAL A 7 7.23 4.36 12.74
CA VAL A 7 7.36 3.20 13.64
C VAL A 7 7.83 1.93 12.90
N ALA A 8 7.50 1.79 11.61
CA ALA A 8 7.88 0.61 10.82
C ALA A 8 9.31 0.65 10.27
N CYS A 9 9.94 1.84 10.26
CA CYS A 9 11.35 2.00 9.91
C CYS A 9 12.17 2.15 11.21
N PRO A 10 13.00 1.16 11.58
CA PRO A 10 13.80 1.23 12.82
C PRO A 10 14.81 2.37 12.82
N ASP A 11 15.20 2.86 11.64
CA ASP A 11 16.09 4.02 11.47
C ASP A 11 15.33 5.22 10.90
N ALA A 12 15.53 6.39 11.50
CA ALA A 12 14.99 7.63 11.00
C ALA A 12 15.55 7.94 9.58
N PRO A 13 14.69 8.21 8.58
CA PRO A 13 15.15 8.41 7.21
C PRO A 13 16.04 9.65 7.12
N ARG A 14 17.21 9.53 6.47
CA ARG A 14 18.18 10.64 6.35
C ARG A 14 17.71 11.76 5.41
N ARG A 15 16.78 11.46 4.51
CA ARG A 15 16.25 12.39 3.50
C ARG A 15 14.79 12.05 3.22
N MET A 16 13.96 13.06 3.17
CA MET A 16 12.56 12.92 2.76
C MET A 16 12.34 13.69 1.46
N VAL A 17 11.87 12.96 0.45
CA VAL A 17 11.55 13.45 -0.89
C VAL A 17 10.05 13.71 -0.92
N ILE A 18 9.65 14.96 -1.07
CA ILE A 18 8.25 15.35 -0.93
C ILE A 18 7.90 16.35 -2.05
N GLU A 19 6.66 16.28 -2.52
CA GLU A 19 6.06 17.29 -3.39
C GLU A 19 6.04 18.68 -2.73
N GLN A 20 6.06 19.72 -3.55
CA GLN A 20 6.03 21.11 -3.10
C GLN A 20 4.59 21.57 -2.78
N LEU A 21 3.90 20.85 -1.91
CA LEU A 21 2.55 21.23 -1.45
C LEU A 21 2.64 22.17 -0.24
N ARG A 22 1.85 23.26 -0.28
CA ARG A 22 1.82 24.31 0.76
C ARG A 22 1.33 23.80 2.13
N SER A 23 0.62 22.68 2.18
CA SER A 23 0.14 22.04 3.42
C SER A 23 1.24 21.27 4.17
N TYR A 24 2.31 20.87 3.49
CA TYR A 24 3.32 19.97 4.05
C TYR A 24 4.23 20.61 5.12
N PRO A 25 4.61 21.91 5.04
CA PRO A 25 5.32 22.60 6.11
C PRO A 25 4.59 22.50 7.47
N ALA A 26 3.28 22.71 7.49
CA ALA A 26 2.45 22.62 8.69
C ALA A 26 2.43 21.18 9.25
N ALA A 27 2.16 20.19 8.39
CA ALA A 27 2.08 18.78 8.80
C ALA A 27 3.39 18.22 9.39
N LYS A 28 4.56 18.75 9.02
CA LYS A 28 5.83 18.35 9.65
C LYS A 28 6.06 19.01 11.00
N ALA A 29 5.58 20.23 11.20
CA ALA A 29 5.74 20.90 12.49
C ALA A 29 5.04 20.12 13.62
N GLU A 30 3.98 19.37 13.25
CA GLU A 30 3.25 18.47 14.15
C GLU A 30 4.00 17.18 14.51
N ILE A 31 5.09 16.83 13.79
CA ILE A 31 5.83 15.56 14.00
C ILE A 31 7.28 15.87 14.40
N PRO A 32 7.61 15.84 15.70
CA PRO A 32 8.93 16.19 16.23
C PRO A 32 10.09 15.37 15.63
N GLU A 33 9.86 14.09 15.32
CA GLU A 33 10.88 13.20 14.75
C GLU A 33 11.34 13.65 13.37
N LEU A 34 10.44 14.31 12.62
CA LEU A 34 10.75 14.78 11.28
C LEU A 34 11.52 16.10 11.30
N ALA A 35 11.49 16.86 12.41
CA ALA A 35 12.12 18.17 12.51
C ALA A 35 13.60 18.17 12.06
N LYS A 36 14.33 17.09 12.40
CA LYS A 36 15.76 16.93 12.11
C LYS A 36 16.07 16.40 10.70
N ILE A 37 15.06 15.98 9.94
CA ILE A 37 15.25 15.34 8.62
C ILE A 37 15.32 16.38 7.51
N LYS A 38 16.35 16.28 6.66
CA LYS A 38 16.54 17.14 5.48
C LYS A 38 15.45 16.85 4.46
N ARG A 39 14.65 17.87 4.16
CA ARG A 39 13.67 17.87 3.07
C ARG A 39 14.37 18.13 1.75
N VAL A 40 13.99 17.37 0.73
CA VAL A 40 14.34 17.66 -0.65
C VAL A 40 13.04 17.84 -1.41
N PHE A 41 12.79 19.08 -1.84
CA PHE A 41 11.67 19.39 -2.73
C PHE A 41 11.99 18.83 -4.11
N VAL A 42 11.03 18.10 -4.66
CA VAL A 42 11.11 17.63 -6.05
C VAL A 42 10.42 18.66 -6.92
N LYS A 43 11.13 19.22 -7.90
CA LYS A 43 10.47 19.88 -9.03
C LYS A 43 9.66 18.82 -9.77
N ALA A 44 8.39 19.09 -10.10
CA ALA A 44 7.50 18.13 -10.77
C ALA A 44 8.14 17.44 -12.00
N SER A 45 9.10 18.08 -12.67
CA SER A 45 9.84 17.54 -13.81
C SER A 45 10.85 16.42 -13.49
N ALA A 46 11.24 16.23 -12.23
CA ALA A 46 12.38 15.38 -11.88
C ALA A 46 12.05 13.89 -11.69
N ARG A 47 10.77 13.47 -11.79
CA ARG A 47 10.30 12.07 -11.64
C ARG A 47 10.77 11.32 -10.37
N VAL A 48 11.38 12.01 -9.40
CA VAL A 48 11.93 11.38 -8.19
C VAL A 48 10.82 10.86 -7.26
N ASN A 49 9.60 11.37 -7.40
CA ASN A 49 8.43 10.90 -6.67
C ASN A 49 7.69 9.74 -7.37
N TYR A 50 8.16 9.30 -8.53
CA TYR A 50 7.49 8.27 -9.34
C TYR A 50 7.26 6.98 -8.55
N CYS A 51 8.20 6.56 -7.70
CA CYS A 51 8.01 5.35 -6.88
C CYS A 51 6.84 5.49 -5.88
N ALA A 52 6.64 6.66 -5.28
CA ALA A 52 5.53 6.88 -4.38
C ALA A 52 4.22 6.93 -5.17
N GLU A 53 4.18 7.70 -6.27
CA GLU A 53 3.02 7.81 -7.17
C GLU A 53 2.59 6.45 -7.75
N ASP A 54 3.53 5.69 -8.30
CA ASP A 54 3.32 4.36 -8.90
C ASP A 54 2.84 3.34 -7.85
N SER A 55 3.37 3.39 -6.63
CA SER A 55 2.92 2.52 -5.54
C SER A 55 1.46 2.75 -5.14
N HIS A 56 0.95 3.97 -5.33
CA HIS A 56 -0.44 4.33 -5.02
C HIS A 56 -1.40 4.05 -6.17
N GLN A 57 -0.91 3.93 -7.41
CA GLN A 57 -1.75 3.78 -8.60
C GLN A 57 -2.72 2.58 -8.53
N PRO A 58 -2.31 1.36 -8.11
CA PRO A 58 -3.23 0.22 -8.00
C PRO A 58 -4.31 0.41 -6.93
N THR A 59 -3.97 1.14 -5.86
CA THR A 59 -4.90 1.45 -4.77
C THR A 59 -5.93 2.49 -5.22
N GLY A 60 -5.49 3.54 -5.91
CA GLY A 60 -6.35 4.58 -6.46
C GLY A 60 -7.25 4.07 -7.60
N GLU A 61 -6.78 3.15 -8.43
CA GLU A 61 -7.62 2.52 -9.45
C GLU A 61 -8.76 1.70 -8.84
N ARG A 62 -8.47 0.94 -7.77
CA ARG A 62 -9.50 0.19 -7.05
C ARG A 62 -10.50 1.10 -6.33
N GLU A 63 -10.02 2.16 -5.70
CA GLU A 63 -10.88 3.19 -5.12
C GLU A 63 -11.85 3.78 -6.15
N ARG A 64 -11.34 4.15 -7.33
CA ARG A 64 -12.16 4.67 -8.43
C ARG A 64 -13.18 3.66 -8.93
N ARG A 65 -12.77 2.39 -9.13
CA ARG A 65 -13.66 1.30 -9.54
C ARG A 65 -14.76 1.02 -8.50
N MET A 66 -14.47 1.23 -7.23
CA MET A 66 -15.40 0.99 -6.12
C MET A 66 -16.18 2.25 -5.68
N ARG A 67 -16.22 3.31 -6.51
CA ARG A 67 -16.95 4.58 -6.27
C ARG A 67 -16.58 5.29 -4.97
N GLY A 68 -15.29 5.29 -4.63
CA GLY A 68 -14.77 6.07 -3.52
C GLY A 68 -14.97 5.39 -2.18
N PHE A 69 -13.86 5.33 -1.46
CA PHE A 69 -13.76 4.98 -0.05
C PHE A 69 -14.39 6.09 0.82
N ARG A 70 -15.71 6.26 0.70
CA ARG A 70 -16.46 7.39 1.30
C ARG A 70 -16.50 7.34 2.84
N ASP A 71 -16.20 6.19 3.40
CA ASP A 71 -16.17 5.90 4.82
C ASP A 71 -14.73 5.48 5.23
N PRO A 72 -14.02 6.29 6.04
CA PRO A 72 -12.66 5.99 6.49
C PRO A 72 -12.51 4.65 7.21
N ASP A 73 -13.50 4.25 8.01
CA ASP A 73 -13.44 3.02 8.81
C ASP A 73 -13.57 1.79 7.92
N ARG A 74 -14.50 1.84 6.95
CA ARG A 74 -14.63 0.78 5.93
C ARG A 74 -13.38 0.67 5.07
N THR A 75 -12.74 1.80 4.78
CA THR A 75 -11.50 1.86 4.01
C THR A 75 -10.35 1.25 4.78
N GLN A 76 -10.22 1.57 6.07
CA GLN A 76 -9.21 0.99 6.93
C GLN A 76 -9.42 -0.51 7.09
N ALA A 77 -10.66 -0.97 7.31
CA ALA A 77 -10.98 -2.39 7.37
C ALA A 77 -10.64 -3.12 6.06
N PHE A 78 -10.97 -2.53 4.92
CA PHE A 78 -10.65 -3.05 3.59
C PHE A 78 -9.13 -3.11 3.34
N LEU A 79 -8.38 -2.05 3.63
CA LEU A 79 -6.93 -2.04 3.46
C LEU A 79 -6.26 -3.05 4.40
N SER A 80 -6.80 -3.22 5.61
CA SER A 80 -6.29 -4.18 6.59
C SER A 80 -6.53 -5.63 6.16
N SER A 81 -7.66 -5.95 5.52
CA SER A 81 -7.91 -7.29 4.97
C SER A 81 -7.12 -7.54 3.69
N LEU A 82 -6.89 -6.52 2.87
CA LEU A 82 -6.18 -6.65 1.61
C LEU A 82 -4.66 -6.86 1.79
N ALA A 83 -4.05 -6.29 2.83
CA ALA A 83 -2.61 -6.40 3.05
C ALA A 83 -2.13 -7.87 3.23
N PRO A 84 -2.75 -8.69 4.11
CA PRO A 84 -2.43 -10.12 4.23
C PRO A 84 -2.67 -10.90 2.93
N ILE A 85 -3.73 -10.57 2.18
CA ILE A 85 -4.05 -11.22 0.90
C ILE A 85 -2.95 -10.93 -0.12
N ARG A 86 -2.54 -9.67 -0.26
CA ARG A 86 -1.44 -9.29 -1.16
C ARG A 86 -0.14 -9.97 -0.77
N GLN A 87 0.18 -10.05 0.52
CA GLN A 87 1.35 -10.76 1.01
C GLN A 87 1.28 -12.25 0.69
N HIS A 88 0.11 -12.88 0.85
CA HIS A 88 -0.11 -14.28 0.49
C HIS A 88 0.14 -14.54 -1.00
N PHE A 89 -0.10 -13.59 -1.89
CA PHE A 89 0.16 -13.75 -3.34
C PHE A 89 1.48 -13.13 -3.81
N ALA A 90 2.24 -12.45 -2.95
CA ALA A 90 3.51 -11.80 -3.26
C ALA A 90 4.67 -12.81 -3.41
N LEU A 91 4.57 -13.70 -4.39
CA LEU A 91 5.66 -14.58 -4.80
C LEU A 91 6.79 -13.77 -5.42
N LYS A 92 8.04 -14.06 -5.04
CA LYS A 92 9.24 -13.42 -5.61
C LYS A 92 9.48 -13.94 -7.03
N ARG A 93 8.66 -13.50 -7.99
CA ARG A 93 8.69 -13.93 -9.40
C ARG A 93 10.10 -13.87 -10.00
N HIS A 94 10.90 -12.87 -9.62
CA HIS A 94 12.25 -12.66 -10.12
C HIS A 94 13.28 -13.70 -9.61
N LEU A 95 12.95 -14.49 -8.58
CA LEU A 95 13.81 -15.55 -8.04
C LEU A 95 13.41 -16.94 -8.53
N LEU A 96 12.28 -17.07 -9.22
CA LEU A 96 11.70 -18.35 -9.59
C LEU A 96 11.70 -18.53 -11.10
N ARG A 97 11.98 -19.75 -11.55
CA ARG A 97 11.67 -20.16 -12.92
C ARG A 97 10.17 -20.08 -13.15
N ALA A 98 9.76 -19.78 -14.38
CA ALA A 98 8.36 -19.56 -14.73
C ALA A 98 7.45 -20.77 -14.46
N SER A 99 7.94 -22.01 -14.59
CA SER A 99 7.21 -23.23 -14.22
C SER A 99 6.92 -23.28 -12.72
N VAL A 100 7.96 -23.16 -11.90
CA VAL A 100 7.88 -23.18 -10.44
C VAL A 100 6.98 -22.05 -9.91
N TYR A 101 7.08 -20.86 -10.49
CA TYR A 101 6.20 -19.73 -10.15
C TYR A 101 4.72 -20.06 -10.39
N ARG A 102 4.40 -20.67 -11.55
CA ARG A 102 3.01 -21.05 -11.89
C ARG A 102 2.47 -22.15 -10.99
N GLU A 103 3.28 -23.15 -10.67
CA GLU A 103 2.92 -24.23 -9.73
C GLU A 103 2.62 -23.68 -8.33
N GLN A 104 3.51 -22.83 -7.80
CA GLN A 104 3.31 -22.20 -6.49
C GLN A 104 2.10 -21.28 -6.47
N LEU A 105 1.87 -20.54 -7.56
CA LEU A 105 0.70 -19.68 -7.67
C LEU A 105 -0.59 -20.50 -7.72
N ALA A 106 -0.61 -21.61 -8.48
CA ALA A 106 -1.75 -22.53 -8.52
C ALA A 106 -2.04 -23.15 -7.16
N ALA A 107 -1.02 -23.62 -6.44
CA ALA A 107 -1.17 -24.17 -5.09
C ALA A 107 -1.77 -23.14 -4.11
N ARG A 108 -1.32 -21.88 -4.18
CA ARG A 108 -1.87 -20.78 -3.37
C ARG A 108 -3.33 -20.47 -3.73
N PHE A 109 -3.68 -20.50 -5.02
CA PHE A 109 -5.07 -20.35 -5.45
C PHE A 109 -5.97 -21.49 -4.94
N THR A 110 -5.51 -22.74 -4.99
CA THR A 110 -6.25 -23.88 -4.45
C THR A 110 -6.46 -23.75 -2.94
N GLY A 111 -5.41 -23.35 -2.21
CA GLY A 111 -5.51 -23.06 -0.77
C GLY A 111 -6.51 -21.94 -0.49
N TRP A 112 -6.41 -20.83 -1.24
CA TRP A 112 -7.33 -19.70 -1.12
C TRP A 112 -8.79 -20.10 -1.36
N HIS A 113 -9.07 -20.86 -2.43
CA HIS A 113 -10.42 -21.34 -2.75
C HIS A 113 -11.01 -22.22 -1.63
N ARG A 114 -10.17 -23.03 -0.97
CA ARG A 114 -10.58 -23.83 0.18
C ARG A 114 -10.94 -22.97 1.39
N PHE A 115 -10.22 -21.87 1.62
CA PHE A 115 -10.52 -20.94 2.71
C PHE A 115 -11.73 -20.06 2.44
N THR A 116 -11.94 -19.65 1.18
CA THR A 116 -13.06 -18.78 0.85
C THR A 116 -14.36 -19.55 0.65
N GLY A 117 -14.31 -20.83 0.25
CA GLY A 117 -15.49 -21.62 -0.08
C GLY A 117 -16.42 -20.95 -1.10
N PRO A 118 -17.53 -21.58 -1.53
CA PRO A 118 -18.66 -20.82 -2.00
C PRO A 118 -19.24 -20.11 -0.77
N THR A 119 -19.14 -18.79 -0.72
CA THR A 119 -19.97 -17.98 0.18
C THR A 119 -21.40 -18.48 0.02
N GLN A 120 -21.97 -19.11 1.04
CA GLN A 120 -23.40 -19.39 1.02
C GLN A 120 -24.09 -18.05 0.81
N ASP A 121 -24.89 -18.00 -0.25
CA ASP A 121 -25.65 -16.85 -0.67
C ASP A 121 -26.40 -16.31 0.56
N PRO A 122 -26.25 -15.05 0.98
CA PRO A 122 -26.98 -14.48 2.12
C PRO A 122 -28.47 -14.26 1.81
N SER A 123 -29.03 -15.00 0.85
CA SER A 123 -30.41 -14.92 0.34
C SER A 123 -31.46 -15.55 1.28
N ASN A 124 -31.13 -15.72 2.56
CA ASN A 124 -32.09 -16.10 3.61
C ASN A 124 -32.08 -15.04 4.72
N PHE A 125 -32.79 -13.93 4.47
CA PHE A 125 -33.42 -13.09 5.47
C PHE A 125 -34.89 -12.92 5.09
#